data_AF-A0A955QKQ2-F1
#
_entry.id   AF-A0A955QKQ2-F1
#
_cell.length_a   1.000
_cell.length_b   1.000
_cell.length_c   1.000
_cell.angle_alpha   90.00
_cell.angle_beta   90.00
_cell.angle_gamma   90.00
#
_symmetry.space_group_name_H-M   'P 1'
#
loop_
_entity.id
_entity.type
_entity.pdbx_description
1 polymer ?
#
loop_
_entity_poly.entity_id
_entity_poly.type
_entity_poly.pdbx_seq_one_letter_code
_entity_poly.pdbx_strand_id
1 'polypeptide(L)' 'MTGSNNTHIATLVERQSHFTLLVKVAGKDRASVVNALIPQVRRLPVTLRRSWTCD' A
#
# COMPACT_ATOMS: atom_id res chain seq x y z
N MET A 1 1.78 11.20 15.15
CA MET A 1 2.21 10.52 16.39
C MET A 1 2.67 9.12 15.98
N THR A 2 3.95 8.82 16.14
CA THR A 2 4.54 7.51 15.78
C THR A 2 4.35 6.59 16.97
N GLY A 3 3.64 5.47 16.79
CA GLY A 3 3.37 4.50 17.85
C GLY A 3 4.64 3.75 18.26
N SER A 4 4.74 3.43 19.56
CA SER A 4 5.78 2.58 20.15
C SER A 4 6.11 1.38 19.25
N ASN A 5 7.41 1.17 18.98
CA ASN A 5 8.04 0.15 18.13
C ASN A 5 8.29 0.49 16.64
N ASN A 6 8.23 1.75 16.22
CA ASN A 6 8.68 2.19 14.88
C ASN A 6 8.10 1.33 13.73
N THR A 7 6.95 0.70 13.98
CA THR A 7 6.32 -0.25 13.08
C THR A 7 5.31 0.53 12.26
N HIS A 8 5.51 0.55 10.95
CA HIS A 8 4.72 1.35 10.04
C HIS A 8 3.86 0.40 9.19
N ILE A 9 2.60 0.76 8.97
CA ILE A 9 1.69 0.04 8.08
C ILE A 9 1.17 1.03 7.05
N ALA A 10 1.36 0.72 5.77
CA ALA A 10 0.75 1.42 4.68
C ALA A 10 -0.56 0.72 4.29
N THR A 11 -1.62 1.49 4.07
CA THR A 11 -2.91 0.98 3.63
C THR A 11 -3.19 1.43 2.21
N LEU A 12 -3.37 0.47 1.32
CA LEU A 12 -3.80 0.63 -0.06
C LEU A 12 -5.32 0.42 -0.10
N VAL A 13 -6.10 1.41 -0.56
CA VAL A 13 -7.57 1.29 -0.68
C VAL A 13 -7.99 1.49 -2.14
N GLU A 14 -8.71 0.52 -2.70
CA GLU A 14 -9.39 0.60 -3.99
C GLU A 14 -10.90 0.72 -3.74
N ARG A 15 -11.51 1.83 -4.17
CA ARG A 15 -12.88 2.19 -3.77
C ARG A 15 -13.96 1.54 -4.61
N GLN A 16 -13.70 1.16 -5.86
CA GLN A 16 -14.70 0.59 -6.75
C GLN A 16 -15.05 -0.85 -6.33
N SER A 17 -14.06 -1.63 -5.92
CA SER A 17 -14.24 -3.01 -5.47
C SER A 17 -14.17 -3.17 -3.95
N HIS A 18 -14.09 -2.06 -3.20
CA HIS A 18 -13.86 -2.05 -1.75
C HIS A 18 -12.66 -2.91 -1.29
N PHE A 19 -11.61 -2.96 -2.11
CA PHE A 19 -10.43 -3.76 -1.80
C PHE A 19 -9.45 -2.98 -0.94
N THR A 20 -9.00 -3.59 0.17
CA THR A 20 -8.02 -2.98 1.08
C THR A 20 -6.83 -3.91 1.25
N LEU A 21 -5.62 -3.37 1.13
CA LEU A 21 -4.38 -4.10 1.32
C LEU A 21 -3.50 -3.39 2.34
N LEU A 22 -3.15 -4.12 3.40
CA LEU A 22 -2.28 -3.67 4.48
C LEU A 22 -0.87 -4.17 4.24
N VAL A 23 0.10 -3.26 4.26
CA VAL A 23 1.51 -3.55 4.00
C VAL A 23 2.35 -3.08 5.17
N LYS A 24 3.04 -4.01 5.83
CA LYS A 24 4.07 -3.66 6.80
C LYS A 24 5.25 -3.01 6.07
N VAL A 25 5.59 -1.80 6.48
CA VAL A 25 6.70 -1.01 5.92
C VAL A 25 7.77 -0.80 7.00
N ALA A 26 9.03 -0.76 6.58
CA ALA A 26 10.17 -0.66 7.50
C ALA A 26 10.31 0.75 8.11
N GLY A 27 9.74 1.77 7.46
CA GLY A 27 9.79 3.17 7.88
C GLY A 27 8.66 3.99 7.28
N LYS A 28 8.52 5.23 7.75
CA LYS A 28 7.54 6.21 7.25
C LYS A 28 8.01 6.93 5.98
N ASP A 29 9.30 6.83 5.66
CA ASP A 29 9.86 7.48 4.48
C ASP A 29 9.25 6.92 3.18
N ARG A 30 9.14 7.79 2.18
CA ARG A 30 8.51 7.47 0.90
C ARG A 30 9.16 6.27 0.23
N ALA A 31 10.48 6.12 0.32
CA ALA A 31 11.19 5.01 -0.27
C ALA A 31 10.79 3.67 0.37
N SER A 32 10.71 3.59 1.69
CA SER A 32 10.27 2.41 2.43
C SER A 32 8.83 2.02 2.10
N VAL A 33 7.94 3.00 1.97
CA VAL A 33 6.55 2.78 1.55
C VAL A 33 6.46 2.27 0.12
N VAL A 34 7.12 2.93 -0.82
CA VAL A 34 7.10 2.55 -2.25
C VAL A 34 7.68 1.16 -2.47
N ASN A 35 8.83 0.85 -1.84
CA ASN A 35 9.48 -0.44 -1.99
C ASN A 35 8.63 -1.60 -1.45
N ALA A 36 7.84 -1.38 -0.38
CA ALA A 36 6.94 -2.41 0.12
C ALA A 36 5.65 -2.54 -0.70
N LEU A 37 5.19 -1.45 -1.33
CA LEU A 37 3.92 -1.42 -2.07
C LEU A 37 4.03 -2.03 -3.47
N ILE A 38 5.14 -1.78 -4.19
CA ILE A 38 5.37 -2.30 -5.55
C ILE A 38 5.13 -3.82 -5.67
N PRO A 39 5.74 -4.69 -4.84
CA PRO A 39 5.53 -6.14 -4.95
C PRO A 39 4.09 -6.54 -4.63
N GLN A 40 3.40 -5.82 -3.74
CA GLN A 40 2.01 -6.11 -3.38
C GLN A 40 1.06 -5.75 -4.53
N VAL A 41 1.23 -4.57 -5.13
CA VAL A 41 0.43 -4.12 -6.28
C VAL A 41 0.64 -5.03 -7.50
N ARG A 42 1.85 -5.56 -7.70
CA ARG A 42 2.13 -6.54 -8.77
C ARG A 42 1.37 -7.86 -8.61
N ARG A 43 1.02 -8.25 -7.38
CA ARG A 43 0.23 -9.46 -7.09
C ARG A 43 -1.27 -9.25 -7.27
N LEU A 44 -1.73 -8.02 -7.48
CA LEU A 44 -3.14 -7.74 -7.69
C LEU A 44 -3.60 -8.18 -9.09
N PRO A 45 -4.87 -8.62 -9.23
CA PRO A 45 -5.52 -8.77 -10.52
C PRO A 45 -5.35 -7.51 -11.40
N VAL A 46 -5.22 -7.71 -12.71
CA VAL A 46 -5.06 -6.59 -13.66
C VAL A 46 -6.22 -5.59 -13.60
N THR A 47 -7.42 -6.07 -13.24
CA THR A 47 -8.63 -5.27 -13.05
C THR A 47 -8.45 -4.26 -11.90
N LEU A 48 -7.94 -4.70 -10.75
CA LEU A 48 -7.67 -3.83 -9.59
C LEU A 48 -6.51 -2.86 -9.82
N ARG A 49 -5.49 -3.29 -10.60
CA ARG A 49 -4.36 -2.40 -10.98
C ARG A 49 -4.80 -1.26 -11.89
N ARG A 50 -5.79 -1.49 -12.76
CA ARG A 50 -6.31 -0.47 -13.69
C ARG A 50 -7.23 0.54 -13.01
N SER A 51 -7.97 0.11 -11.99
CA SER A 51 -8.78 1.01 -11.14
C SER A 51 -7.93 1.92 -10.24
N TRP A 52 -6.60 1.80 -10.29
CA TRP A 52 -5.62 2.50 -9.45
C TRP A 52 -4.87 3.64 -10.15
N THR A 53 -5.50 4.28 -11.14
CA THR A 53 -4.97 5.54 -11.70
C THR A 53 -5.30 6.68 -10.74
N CYS A 54 -4.28 7.25 -10.10
CA CYS A 54 -4.40 8.57 -9.47
C CYS A 54 -4.95 9.55 -10.51
N ASP A 55 -6.14 10.08 -10.27
CA ASP A 55 -6.49 11.47 -10.59
C ASP A 55 -5.89 12.37 -9.51
#